data_AF-A0A518J0Z0-F1
#
_entry.id   AF-A0A518J0Z0-F1
#
_cell.length_a   1.000
_cell.length_b   1.000
_cell.length_c   1.000
_cell.angle_alpha   90.00
_cell.angle_beta   90.00
_cell.angle_gamma   90.00
#
_symmetry.space_group_name_H-M   'P 1'
#
loop_
_entity.id
_entity.type
_entity.pdbx_description
1 polymer ?
#
loop_
_entity_poly.entity_id
_entity_poly.type
_entity_poly.pdbx_seq_one_letter_code
_entity_poly.pdbx_strand_id
1 'polypeptide(L)'
;MTVVRGFAITLTSGLFFGGVGGGLGYLLGSVAPDYYRTVFRLAPEVAFNASQLGLGLGVTQGTATGLIVGLVIVVLVAWYSSQTAGSLASGGEERTD
;
A
#
# COMPACT_ATOMS: atom_id res chain seq x y z
N MET A 1 11.87 17.27 -1.54
CA MET A 1 10.86 16.39 -2.15
C MET A 1 9.66 17.24 -2.56
N THR A 2 9.14 17.14 -3.79
CA THR A 2 7.94 17.90 -4.19
C THR A 2 6.68 17.16 -3.78
N VAL A 3 5.61 17.90 -3.44
CA VAL A 3 4.30 17.32 -3.04
C VAL A 3 3.78 16.37 -4.13
N VAL A 4 3.92 16.75 -5.39
CA VAL A 4 3.52 15.94 -6.55
C VAL A 4 4.23 14.58 -6.57
N ARG A 5 5.54 14.55 -6.27
CA ARG A 5 6.31 13.31 -6.27
C ARG A 5 5.92 12.39 -5.12
N GLY A 6 5.65 12.95 -3.94
CA GLY A 6 5.14 12.16 -2.81
C GLY A 6 3.75 11.58 -3.07
N PHE A 7 2.85 12.41 -3.60
CA PHE A 7 1.52 11.96 -4.01
C PHE A 7 1.59 10.84 -5.06
N ALA A 8 2.45 10.98 -6.07
CA ALA A 8 2.63 9.96 -7.09
C ALA A 8 3.12 8.63 -6.50
N ILE A 9 4.11 8.65 -5.60
CA ILE A 9 4.61 7.43 -4.93
C ILE A 9 3.50 6.72 -4.17
N THR A 10 2.72 7.46 -3.38
CA THR A 10 1.62 6.89 -2.60
C THR A 10 0.54 6.28 -3.50
N LEU A 11 0.14 7.00 -4.55
CA LEU A 11 -0.89 6.54 -5.47
C LEU A 11 -0.45 5.30 -6.25
N THR A 12 0.78 5.31 -6.79
CA THR A 12 1.34 4.16 -7.51
C THR A 12 1.50 2.95 -6.60
N SER A 13 1.89 3.15 -5.33
CA SER A 13 1.97 2.06 -4.35
C SER A 13 0.58 1.48 -4.07
N GLY A 14 -0.43 2.32 -3.87
CA GLY A 14 -1.82 1.88 -3.71
C GLY A 14 -2.32 1.07 -4.90
N LEU A 15 -2.11 1.54 -6.13
CA LEU A 15 -2.53 0.84 -7.34
C LEU A 15 -1.78 -0.49 -7.53
N PHE A 16 -0.47 -0.51 -7.29
CA PHE A 16 0.34 -1.72 -7.44
C PHE A 16 -0.10 -2.81 -6.45
N PHE A 17 -0.15 -2.49 -5.15
CA PHE A 17 -0.57 -3.45 -4.15
C PHE A 17 -2.06 -3.80 -4.27
N GLY A 18 -2.92 -2.86 -4.70
CA GLY A 18 -4.31 -3.12 -5.01
C GLY A 18 -4.48 -4.13 -6.15
N GLY A 19 -3.70 -4.00 -7.22
CA GLY A 19 -3.67 -4.96 -8.32
C GLY A 19 -3.17 -6.34 -7.88
N VAL A 20 -2.06 -6.38 -7.15
CA VAL A 20 -1.49 -7.63 -6.61
C VAL A 20 -2.46 -8.32 -5.64
N GLY A 21 -3.00 -7.57 -4.68
CA GLY A 21 -3.96 -8.07 -3.71
C GLY A 21 -5.24 -8.57 -4.39
N GLY A 22 -5.77 -7.81 -5.35
CA GLY A 22 -6.93 -8.22 -6.15
C GLY A 22 -6.70 -9.51 -6.92
N GLY A 23 -5.54 -9.64 -7.57
CA GLY A 23 -5.14 -10.85 -8.28
C GLY A 23 -5.00 -12.06 -7.34
N LEU A 24 -4.34 -11.89 -6.20
CA LEU A 24 -4.19 -12.96 -5.20
C LEU A 24 -5.54 -13.36 -4.58
N GLY A 25 -6.39 -12.39 -4.27
CA GLY A 25 -7.73 -12.65 -3.72
C GLY A 25 -8.64 -13.34 -4.74
N TYR A 26 -8.61 -12.92 -6.01
CA TYR A 26 -9.33 -13.61 -7.09
C TYR A 26 -8.84 -15.06 -7.25
N LEU A 27 -7.52 -15.26 -7.26
CA LEU A 27 -6.91 -16.59 -7.36
C LEU A 27 -7.29 -17.48 -6.17
N LEU A 28 -7.29 -16.93 -4.95
CA LEU A 28 -7.69 -17.68 -3.76
C LEU A 28 -9.17 -18.07 -3.84
N GLY A 29 -10.03 -17.16 -4.32
CA GLY A 29 -11.46 -17.43 -4.47
C GLY A 29 -11.79 -18.41 -5.60
N SER A 30 -10.91 -18.58 -6.59
CA SER A 30 -11.08 -19.56 -7.67
C SER A 30 -10.50 -20.92 -7.33
N VAL A 31 -9.35 -20.98 -6.64
CA VAL A 31 -8.66 -22.24 -6.29
C VAL A 31 -9.19 -22.84 -5.00
N ALA A 32 -9.56 -22.01 -4.02
CA ALA A 32 -10.01 -22.44 -2.70
C ALA A 32 -11.29 -21.69 -2.27
N PRO A 33 -12.43 -21.90 -2.97
CA PRO A 33 -13.68 -21.19 -2.66
C PRO A 33 -14.17 -21.41 -1.23
N ASP A 34 -13.85 -22.56 -0.64
CA ASP A 34 -14.21 -22.87 0.75
C ASP A 34 -13.40 -22.09 1.78
N TYR A 35 -12.23 -21.53 1.41
CA TYR A 35 -11.48 -20.63 2.29
C TYR A 35 -12.36 -19.47 2.76
N TYR A 36 -13.06 -18.81 1.82
CA TYR A 36 -13.93 -17.71 2.16
C TYR A 36 -15.19 -18.17 2.91
N ARG A 37 -15.70 -19.39 2.66
CA ARG A 37 -16.79 -19.94 3.50
C ARG A 37 -16.36 -20.10 4.94
N THR A 38 -15.17 -20.64 5.20
CA THR A 38 -14.67 -20.84 6.56
C THR A 38 -14.35 -19.52 7.24
N VAL A 39 -13.67 -18.60 6.55
CA VAL A 39 -13.28 -17.29 7.09
C VAL A 39 -14.49 -16.44 7.44
N PHE A 40 -15.50 -16.40 6.57
CA PHE A 40 -16.73 -15.63 6.80
C PHE A 40 -17.82 -16.42 7.53
N ARG A 41 -17.56 -17.68 7.90
CA ARG A 41 -18.51 -18.58 8.57
C ARG A 41 -19.86 -18.61 7.85
N LEU A 42 -19.84 -18.69 6.52
CA LEU A 42 -21.04 -18.70 5.69
C LEU A 42 -21.75 -20.04 5.82
N ALA A 43 -23.08 -20.01 5.97
CA ALA A 43 -23.88 -21.23 5.96
C ALA A 43 -23.79 -21.92 4.58
N PRO A 44 -23.90 -23.26 4.51
CA PRO A 44 -23.79 -24.01 3.25
C PRO A 44 -24.81 -23.57 2.19
N GLU A 45 -26.00 -23.15 2.62
CA GLU A 45 -27.08 -22.68 1.74
C GLU A 45 -26.85 -21.30 1.11
N VAL A 46 -25.87 -20.52 1.57
CA VAL A 46 -25.59 -19.19 0.98
C VAL A 46 -24.83 -19.36 -0.33
N ALA A 47 -25.51 -19.09 -1.44
CA ALA A 47 -24.88 -18.96 -2.74
C ALA A 47 -24.11 -17.63 -2.80
N PHE A 48 -22.80 -17.70 -2.98
CA PHE A 48 -21.96 -16.53 -3.22
C PHE A 48 -20.83 -16.87 -4.20
N ASN A 49 -20.31 -15.84 -4.88
CA ASN A 49 -19.19 -15.99 -5.79
C ASN A 49 -17.88 -15.72 -5.05
N ALA A 50 -17.18 -16.78 -4.66
CA ALA A 50 -15.92 -16.70 -3.92
C ALA A 50 -14.82 -15.93 -4.68
N SER A 51 -14.77 -16.03 -6.00
CA SER A 51 -13.77 -15.31 -6.81
C SER A 51 -14.01 -13.80 -6.85
N GLN A 52 -15.28 -13.38 -6.96
CA GLN A 52 -15.64 -11.95 -6.93
C GLN A 52 -15.45 -11.35 -5.53
N LEU A 53 -15.81 -12.09 -4.49
CA LEU A 53 -15.57 -11.71 -3.10
C LEU A 53 -14.06 -11.57 -2.82
N GLY A 54 -13.29 -12.56 -3.24
CA GLY A 54 -11.83 -12.54 -3.11
C GLY A 54 -11.19 -11.39 -3.86
N LEU A 55 -11.65 -11.07 -5.07
CA LEU A 55 -11.17 -9.91 -5.82
C LEU A 55 -11.44 -8.60 -5.07
N GLY A 56 -12.66 -8.40 -4.56
CA GLY A 56 -13.01 -7.19 -3.82
C GLY A 56 -12.21 -7.01 -2.53
N LEU A 57 -12.07 -8.09 -1.75
CA LEU A 57 -11.25 -8.10 -0.53
C LEU A 57 -9.77 -7.89 -0.84
N GLY A 58 -9.27 -8.54 -1.89
CA GLY A 58 -7.90 -8.43 -2.33
C GLY A 58 -7.55 -7.01 -2.78
N VAL A 59 -8.41 -6.38 -3.60
CA VAL A 59 -8.21 -5.00 -4.06
C VAL A 59 -8.21 -4.02 -2.90
N THR A 60 -9.17 -4.15 -1.98
CA THR A 60 -9.30 -3.22 -0.84
C THR A 60 -8.13 -3.36 0.14
N GLN A 61 -7.78 -4.58 0.53
CA GLN A 61 -6.65 -4.84 1.42
C GLN A 61 -5.33 -4.43 0.78
N GLY A 62 -5.11 -4.84 -0.48
CA GLY A 62 -3.94 -4.47 -1.25
C GLY A 62 -3.79 -2.95 -1.37
N THR A 63 -4.86 -2.24 -1.73
CA THR A 63 -4.80 -0.77 -1.86
C THR A 63 -4.49 -0.11 -0.52
N ALA A 64 -5.14 -0.53 0.57
CA ALA A 64 -4.89 0.00 1.90
C ALA A 64 -3.42 -0.21 2.31
N THR A 65 -2.89 -1.42 2.14
CA THR A 65 -1.48 -1.73 2.40
C THR A 65 -0.56 -0.88 1.53
N GLY A 66 -0.83 -0.75 0.23
CA GLY A 66 -0.03 0.04 -0.69
C GLY A 66 0.01 1.52 -0.33
N LEU A 67 -1.12 2.10 0.10
CA LEU A 67 -1.18 3.49 0.56
C LEU A 67 -0.35 3.69 1.84
N ILE A 68 -0.44 2.76 2.79
CA ILE A 68 0.37 2.81 4.03
C ILE A 68 1.86 2.74 3.70
N VAL A 69 2.27 1.76 2.88
CA VAL A 69 3.67 1.61 2.45
C VAL A 69 4.16 2.85 1.72
N GLY A 70 3.35 3.38 0.79
CA GLY A 70 3.67 4.61 0.06
C GLY A 70 3.86 5.82 1.00
N LEU A 71 2.97 6.00 1.98
CA LEU A 71 3.08 7.06 2.99
C LEU A 71 4.36 6.90 3.83
N VAL A 72 4.69 5.69 4.28
CA VAL A 72 5.92 5.43 5.03
C VAL A 72 7.15 5.82 4.21
N ILE A 73 7.21 5.42 2.93
CA ILE A 73 8.30 5.79 2.02
C ILE A 73 8.39 7.31 1.90
N VAL A 74 7.26 8.01 1.69
CA VAL A 74 7.24 9.47 1.57
C VAL A 74 7.76 10.15 2.83
N VAL A 75 7.33 9.71 4.01
CA VAL A 75 7.79 10.24 5.30
C VAL A 75 9.29 10.02 5.47
N LEU A 76 9.79 8.81 5.21
CA LEU A 76 11.22 8.48 5.34
C LEU A 76 12.08 9.32 4.39
N VAL A 77 11.67 9.49 3.13
CA VAL A 77 12.41 10.29 2.15
C VAL A 77 12.37 11.78 2.48
N ALA A 78 11.23 12.29 2.96
CA ALA A 78 11.12 13.67 3.41
C ALA A 78 12.02 13.95 4.61
N TRP A 79 12.02 13.05 5.59
CA TRP A 79 12.87 13.12 6.78
C TRP A 79 14.37 13.06 6.45
N TYR A 80 14.76 12.14 5.56
CA TYR A 80 16.15 12.06 5.12
C TYR A 80 16.59 13.35 4.40
N SER A 81 15.73 13.88 3.52
CA SER A 81 16.00 15.14 2.80
C SER A 81 16.15 16.34 3.74
N SER A 82 15.36 16.42 4.82
CA SER A 82 15.44 17.53 5.78
C SER A 82 16.71 17.47 6.63
N GLN A 83 17.19 16.28 6.99
CA GLN A 83 18.43 16.13 7.75
C GLN A 83 19.65 16.50 6.91
N THR A 84 19.73 16.06 5.65
CA THR A 84 20.84 16.42 4.76
C THR A 84 20.90 17.92 4.47
N ALA A 85 19.74 18.59 4.35
CA ALA A 85 19.69 20.04 4.18
C ALA A 85 20.17 20.80 5.43
N GLY A 86 19.84 20.31 6.63
CA GLY A 86 20.29 20.91 7.90
C GLY A 86 21.81 20.85 8.09
N SER A 87 22.45 19.72 7.78
CA SER A 87 23.91 19.56 7.93
C SER A 87 24.74 20.43 6.98
N LEU A 88 24.21 20.78 5.82
CA LEU A 88 24.89 21.67 4.86
C LEU A 88 24.79 23.15 5.27
N ALA A 89 23.71 23.56 5.94
CA ALA A 89 23.54 24.92 6.43
C ALA A 89 24.48 25.23 7.60
N SER A 90 24.64 24.30 8.55
CA SER A 90 25.49 24.49 9.74
C SER A 90 26.99 24.54 9.42
N GLY A 91 27.44 23.91 8.33
CA GLY A 91 28.86 23.92 7.93
C GLY A 91 29.29 25.17 7.15
N GLY A 92 28.34 26.04 6.75
CA GLY A 92 28.62 27.28 6.03
C GLY A 92 28.90 28.48 6.94
N GLU A 93 28.36 28.47 8.16
CA GLU A 93 28.52 29.57 9.14
C GLU A 93 29.91 29.60 9.80
N GLU A 94 30.65 28.49 9.82
CA GLU A 94 31.95 28.39 10.51
C GLU A 94 33.14 28.93 9.69
N ARG A 95 32.90 29.47 8.49
CA ARG A 95 33.98 29.82 7.53
C ARG A 95 34.10 31.32 7.21
N THR A 96 33.45 32.19 7.97
CA THR A 96 33.44 33.66 7.73
C THR A 96 34.18 34.52 8.75
N ASP A 97 34.99 33.93 9.63
CA ASP A 97 35.84 34.67 10.58
C ASP A 97 37.31 34.74 10.14
#